data_AF-Q4SEQ8-F1
#
_entry.id   AF-Q4SEQ8-F1
#
_cell.length_a   1.000
_cell.length_b   1.000
_cell.length_c   1.000
_cell.angle_alpha   90.00
_cell.angle_beta   90.00
_cell.angle_gamma   90.00
#
_symmetry.space_group_name_H-M   'P 1'
#
loop_
_entity.id
_entity.type
_entity.pdbx_description
1 polymer ?
#
loop_
_entity_poly.entity_id
_entity_poly.type
_entity_poly.pdbx_seq_one_letter_code
_entity_poly.pdbx_strand_id
1 'polypeptide(L)'
;MGNFAANEGLSVFVILVWLGINAFLFVHFYMAFLVERWFYTRVLLGHALSWARAPAACLNFNCMLILLPVCRNLLSFLRGSIQCCSRTAARQLDRNLTFHKLVAYMIAFHTAVHIVAHLFNFEFFMDAQLNRNSSYLPFILSEIGTGDNASFLNPIRTNETNPTIVMFTTIAGLTGVAITLALILIITSSMEVIRRSYFEVFWYTHHLFVIFFIGLVLHGFGRIVRGQTAASLKTNKPEVCADRFEEWGRNGSDCAVPEFAGNPPMTWKWVVGPMILYVCERIVRFYRSHQKVVITKVVMHPSKTLELRMKRKGFHMEVGQYVFIQCPSVSRLEWHPFTLTSAPEEDYFSAHIRIVGDWTQALYEACGGDRSEPQEAWKLPKVAIDGPFGTASEDVFRYEVVMLVGAGIGVTPFASILKSVWYKHIQKNQEVFTKKIYFYWLCPETEAFEWFADLLQSLEGQMADKGMTDFLSYNIYLTRWKEKEAAHFRVHHEAENDPITGLKQKTLYGKPNWDHEFASIASQHPRSKVGVFLCGPPKLGQSLQKQCLSYSGADVKFIFNKENF
;
A
#
# COMPACT_ATOMS: atom_id res chain seq x y z
N MET A 1 27.20 9.35 1.26
CA MET A 1 26.69 8.00 0.92
C MET A 1 26.29 7.16 2.15
N GLY A 2 27.02 7.21 3.28
CA GLY A 2 26.68 6.43 4.49
C GLY A 2 25.30 6.71 5.10
N ASN A 3 24.84 7.96 5.13
CA ASN A 3 23.54 8.34 5.72
C ASN A 3 22.34 7.85 4.90
N PHE A 4 22.49 7.81 3.57
CA PHE A 4 21.46 7.27 2.67
C PHE A 4 21.31 5.76 2.87
N ALA A 5 22.41 5.02 2.94
CA ALA A 5 22.39 3.58 3.20
C ALA A 5 21.74 3.24 4.56
N ALA A 6 21.97 4.05 5.60
CA ALA A 6 21.39 3.83 6.93
C ALA A 6 19.85 4.01 6.97
N ASN A 7 19.31 4.95 6.19
CA ASN A 7 17.86 5.23 6.18
C ASN A 7 17.10 4.48 5.07
N GLU A 8 17.71 4.30 3.90
CA GLU A 8 17.06 3.80 2.69
C GLU A 8 17.63 2.48 2.18
N GLY A 9 18.79 2.03 2.69
CA GLY A 9 19.54 0.90 2.13
C GLY A 9 18.76 -0.40 2.05
N LEU A 10 18.05 -0.78 3.12
CA LEU A 10 17.22 -1.99 3.11
C LEU A 10 16.02 -1.86 2.15
N SER A 11 15.42 -0.67 2.04
CA SER A 11 14.31 -0.41 1.11
C SER A 11 14.77 -0.60 -0.34
N VAL A 12 15.91 0.00 -0.67
CA VAL A 12 16.52 -0.11 -2.01
C VAL A 12 16.91 -1.56 -2.29
N PHE A 13 17.51 -2.25 -1.31
CA PHE A 13 17.87 -3.66 -1.46
C PHE A 13 16.65 -4.54 -1.78
N VAL A 14 15.53 -4.39 -1.05
CA VAL A 14 14.30 -5.15 -1.31
C VAL A 14 13.76 -4.86 -2.71
N ILE A 15 13.77 -3.59 -3.15
CA ILE A 15 13.35 -3.22 -4.50
C ILE A 15 14.27 -3.83 -5.56
N LEU A 16 15.59 -3.80 -5.36
CA LEU A 16 16.56 -4.38 -6.29
C LEU A 16 16.42 -5.90 -6.39
N VAL A 17 16.18 -6.59 -5.26
CA VAL A 17 15.90 -8.04 -5.26
C VAL A 17 14.62 -8.34 -6.04
N TRP A 18 13.53 -7.58 -5.79
CA TRP A 18 12.28 -7.75 -6.53
C TRP A 18 12.43 -7.48 -8.04
N LEU A 19 13.17 -6.44 -8.44
CA LEU A 19 13.50 -6.17 -9.84
C LEU A 19 14.37 -7.28 -10.45
N GLY A 20 15.37 -7.76 -9.70
CA GLY A 20 16.23 -8.86 -10.10
C GLY A 20 15.45 -10.16 -10.35
N ILE A 21 14.47 -10.48 -9.49
CA ILE A 21 13.59 -11.64 -9.68
C ILE A 21 12.73 -11.46 -10.94
N ASN A 22 12.17 -10.27 -11.19
CA ASN A 22 11.41 -10.01 -12.41
C ASN A 22 12.27 -10.18 -13.67
N ALA A 23 13.49 -9.63 -13.68
CA ALA A 23 14.42 -9.77 -14.80
C ALA A 23 14.82 -11.25 -15.01
N PHE A 24 15.13 -11.96 -13.92
CA PHE A 24 15.43 -13.38 -13.96
C PHE A 24 14.27 -14.19 -14.52
N LEU A 25 13.05 -14.00 -14.00
CA LEU A 25 11.86 -14.72 -14.49
C LEU A 25 11.61 -14.41 -15.96
N PHE A 26 11.75 -13.15 -16.37
CA PHE A 26 11.61 -12.76 -17.76
C PHE A 26 12.60 -13.52 -18.66
N VAL A 27 13.90 -13.47 -18.35
CA VAL A 27 14.94 -14.15 -19.16
C VAL A 27 14.76 -15.67 -19.11
N HIS A 28 14.52 -16.24 -17.93
CA HIS A 28 14.35 -17.67 -17.76
C HIS A 28 13.18 -18.20 -18.59
N PHE A 29 12.00 -17.57 -18.51
CA PHE A 29 10.85 -17.98 -19.30
C PHE A 29 11.00 -17.61 -20.78
N TYR A 30 11.74 -16.56 -21.13
CA TYR A 30 12.06 -16.27 -22.53
C TYR A 30 12.86 -17.44 -23.14
N MET A 31 13.90 -17.89 -22.46
CA MET A 31 14.76 -19.00 -22.89
C MET A 31 14.03 -20.36 -22.83
N ALA A 32 13.16 -20.58 -21.84
CA ALA A 32 12.39 -21.83 -21.70
C ALA A 32 11.44 -22.10 -22.88
N PHE A 33 11.12 -21.08 -23.69
CA PHE A 33 10.33 -21.21 -24.91
C PHE A 33 11.17 -21.22 -26.19
N LEU A 34 12.51 -21.22 -26.10
CA LEU A 34 13.44 -21.40 -27.22
C LEU A 34 13.93 -22.86 -27.39
N VAL A 35 13.54 -23.77 -26.51
CA VAL A 35 13.92 -25.19 -26.57
C VAL A 35 13.16 -25.96 -27.66
N GLU A 36 13.64 -27.15 -28.02
CA GLU A 36 13.12 -28.02 -29.10
C GLU A 36 11.61 -28.27 -29.02
N ARG A 37 11.06 -28.46 -27.81
CA ARG A 37 9.61 -28.67 -27.59
C ARG A 37 8.72 -27.62 -28.28
N TRP A 38 9.20 -26.38 -28.38
CA TRP A 38 8.45 -25.26 -28.94
C TRP A 38 8.93 -24.89 -30.34
N PHE A 39 9.80 -25.69 -30.96
CA PHE A 39 10.38 -25.40 -32.27
C PHE A 39 9.31 -25.13 -33.32
N TYR A 40 8.38 -26.07 -33.53
CA TYR A 40 7.29 -25.90 -34.51
C TYR A 40 6.36 -24.73 -34.15
N THR A 41 6.10 -24.49 -32.87
CA THR A 41 5.34 -23.30 -32.43
C THR A 41 6.06 -22.01 -32.80
N ARG A 42 7.40 -21.98 -32.71
CA ARG A 42 8.24 -20.84 -33.12
C ARG A 42 8.39 -20.73 -34.63
N VAL A 43 8.26 -21.81 -35.40
CA VAL A 43 8.15 -21.72 -36.86
C VAL A 43 6.91 -20.90 -37.25
N LEU A 44 5.82 -21.03 -36.50
CA LEU A 44 4.62 -20.21 -36.70
C LEU A 44 4.75 -18.79 -36.13
N LEU A 45 5.23 -18.66 -34.88
CA LEU A 45 5.11 -17.42 -34.11
C LEU A 45 6.41 -16.61 -33.98
N GLY A 46 7.53 -17.17 -34.41
CA GLY A 46 8.87 -16.63 -34.15
C GLY A 46 9.12 -16.36 -32.67
N HIS A 47 9.75 -15.22 -32.39
CA HIS A 47 10.06 -14.78 -31.03
C HIS A 47 8.84 -14.22 -30.27
N ALA A 48 7.69 -13.97 -30.93
CA ALA A 48 6.49 -13.45 -30.29
C ALA A 48 5.91 -14.42 -29.25
N LEU A 49 6.16 -15.73 -29.41
CA LEU A 49 5.86 -16.73 -28.39
C LEU A 49 6.58 -16.42 -27.07
N SER A 50 7.91 -16.33 -27.10
CA SER A 50 8.71 -16.03 -25.90
C SER A 50 8.34 -14.67 -25.30
N TRP A 51 8.09 -13.66 -26.14
CA TRP A 51 7.63 -12.34 -25.72
C TRP A 51 6.23 -12.31 -25.11
N ALA A 52 5.36 -13.30 -25.39
CA ALA A 52 4.09 -13.44 -24.69
C ALA A 52 4.24 -14.21 -23.37
N ARG A 53 5.12 -15.21 -23.32
CA ARG A 53 5.27 -16.12 -22.16
C ARG A 53 6.13 -15.56 -21.05
N ALA A 54 7.18 -14.81 -21.35
CA ALA A 54 8.04 -14.19 -20.34
C ALA A 54 7.28 -13.14 -19.47
N PRO A 55 6.55 -12.16 -20.04
CA PRO A 55 5.70 -11.26 -19.25
C PRO A 55 4.60 -11.99 -18.48
N ALA A 56 4.03 -13.08 -19.02
CA ALA A 56 3.00 -13.85 -18.32
C ALA A 56 3.53 -14.47 -17.00
N ALA A 57 4.79 -14.91 -16.98
CA ALA A 57 5.43 -15.38 -15.76
C ALA A 57 5.68 -14.24 -14.77
N CYS A 58 6.16 -13.08 -15.23
CA CYS A 58 6.31 -11.90 -14.39
C CYS A 58 4.96 -11.40 -13.84
N LEU A 59 3.89 -11.47 -14.64
CA LEU A 59 2.53 -11.14 -14.19
C LEU A 59 2.08 -12.07 -13.08
N ASN A 60 2.27 -13.38 -13.21
CA ASN A 60 1.94 -14.35 -12.15
C ASN A 60 2.69 -14.03 -10.84
N PHE A 61 3.99 -13.72 -10.92
CA PHE A 61 4.80 -13.35 -9.76
C PHE A 61 4.30 -12.06 -9.10
N ASN A 62 4.05 -11.00 -9.87
CA ASN A 62 3.59 -9.74 -9.30
C ASN A 62 2.14 -9.82 -8.78
N CYS A 63 1.27 -10.59 -9.43
CA CYS A 63 -0.10 -10.84 -8.95
C CYS A 63 -0.12 -11.71 -7.68
N MET A 64 0.86 -12.60 -7.49
CA MET A 64 1.05 -13.28 -6.20
C MET A 64 1.40 -12.28 -5.09
N LEU A 65 2.24 -11.29 -5.38
CA LEU A 65 2.71 -10.31 -4.39
C LEU A 65 1.69 -9.22 -4.07
N ILE A 66 0.88 -8.75 -5.03
CA ILE A 66 0.09 -7.51 -4.90
C ILE A 66 -0.87 -7.47 -3.70
N LEU A 67 -1.37 -8.63 -3.25
CA LEU A 67 -2.28 -8.74 -2.10
C LEU A 67 -1.55 -8.66 -0.74
N LEU A 68 -0.30 -9.12 -0.64
CA LEU A 68 0.41 -9.20 0.64
C LEU A 68 0.63 -7.83 1.31
N PRO A 69 1.01 -6.76 0.58
CA PRO A 69 1.21 -5.44 1.17
C PRO A 69 -0.08 -4.74 1.61
N VAL A 70 -1.25 -5.23 1.23
CA VAL A 70 -2.53 -4.70 1.73
C VAL A 70 -3.08 -5.52 2.90
N CYS A 71 -2.38 -6.59 3.28
CA CYS A 71 -2.79 -7.44 4.39
C CYS A 71 -2.42 -6.87 5.77
N ARG A 72 -3.17 -5.87 6.24
CA ARG A 72 -2.81 -5.06 7.43
C ARG A 72 -2.60 -5.90 8.68
N ASN A 73 -3.44 -6.90 8.92
CA ASN A 73 -3.30 -7.76 10.11
C ASN A 73 -2.03 -8.61 10.07
N LEU A 74 -1.73 -9.17 8.89
CA LEU A 74 -0.50 -9.92 8.68
C LEU A 74 0.71 -9.00 8.86
N LEU A 75 0.66 -7.80 8.29
CA LEU A 75 1.73 -6.81 8.41
C LEU A 75 1.92 -6.36 9.86
N SER A 76 0.86 -6.10 10.61
CA SER A 76 0.95 -5.76 12.04
C SER A 76 1.52 -6.91 12.87
N PHE A 77 1.13 -8.17 12.60
CA PHE A 77 1.68 -9.34 13.26
C PHE A 77 3.18 -9.54 12.95
N LEU A 78 3.56 -9.44 11.67
CA LEU A 78 4.96 -9.54 11.23
C LEU A 78 5.79 -8.41 11.80
N ARG A 79 5.25 -7.19 11.84
CA ARG A 79 5.88 -6.02 12.45
C ARG A 79 6.20 -6.30 13.92
N GLY A 80 5.22 -6.71 14.73
CA GLY A 80 5.46 -7.03 16.15
C GLY A 80 6.50 -8.13 16.36
N SER A 81 6.45 -9.19 15.53
CA SER A 81 7.40 -10.32 15.61
C SER A 81 8.84 -9.91 15.22
N ILE A 82 8.99 -9.14 14.15
CA ILE A 82 10.29 -8.71 13.61
C ILE A 82 10.88 -7.55 14.44
N GLN A 83 10.05 -6.73 15.08
CA GLN A 83 10.48 -5.60 15.90
C GLN A 83 11.34 -6.01 17.11
N CYS A 84 11.21 -7.28 17.55
CA CYS A 84 12.10 -7.92 18.52
C CYS A 84 13.53 -8.09 17.98
N CYS A 85 13.68 -8.45 16.69
CA CYS A 85 14.97 -8.80 16.09
C CYS A 85 15.62 -7.67 15.28
N SER A 86 14.86 -6.82 14.57
CA SER A 86 15.40 -5.76 13.72
C SER A 86 14.43 -4.60 13.50
N ARG A 87 14.81 -3.40 13.98
CA ARG A 87 14.06 -2.14 13.79
C ARG A 87 13.98 -1.74 12.31
N THR A 88 15.09 -1.91 11.59
CA THR A 88 15.18 -1.53 10.18
C THR A 88 14.25 -2.39 9.32
N ALA A 89 14.09 -3.67 9.65
CA ALA A 89 13.19 -4.57 8.94
C ALA A 89 11.71 -4.28 9.23
N ALA A 90 11.34 -3.99 10.49
CA ALA A 90 9.98 -3.59 10.84
C ALA A 90 9.54 -2.32 10.06
N ARG A 91 10.42 -1.32 9.96
CA ARG A 91 10.17 -0.08 9.20
C ARG A 91 9.94 -0.31 7.70
N GLN A 92 10.45 -1.40 7.12
CA GLN A 92 10.16 -1.73 5.71
C GLN A 92 8.70 -2.11 5.51
N LEU A 93 8.09 -2.77 6.50
CA LEU A 93 6.69 -3.16 6.44
C LEU A 93 5.77 -1.94 6.43
N ASP A 94 6.20 -0.79 6.96
CA ASP A 94 5.42 0.46 6.93
C ASP A 94 5.34 1.10 5.54
N ARG A 95 6.24 0.69 4.63
CA ARG A 95 6.26 1.14 3.22
C ARG A 95 5.43 0.25 2.30
N ASN A 96 4.58 -0.61 2.88
CA ASN A 96 3.76 -1.58 2.16
C ASN A 96 2.94 -0.97 1.01
N LEU A 97 2.26 0.17 1.22
CA LEU A 97 1.44 0.80 0.18
C LEU A 97 2.27 1.37 -0.97
N THR A 98 3.49 1.84 -0.69
CA THR A 98 4.42 2.28 -1.74
C THR A 98 4.85 1.09 -2.58
N PHE A 99 5.17 -0.04 -1.94
CA PHE A 99 5.51 -1.27 -2.64
C PHE A 99 4.32 -1.82 -3.45
N HIS A 100 3.09 -1.80 -2.91
CA HIS A 100 1.87 -2.16 -3.64
C HIS A 100 1.72 -1.37 -4.95
N LYS A 101 1.94 -0.05 -4.91
CA LYS A 101 1.89 0.80 -6.12
C LYS A 101 2.98 0.45 -7.13
N LEU A 102 4.21 0.17 -6.68
CA LEU A 102 5.30 -0.26 -7.57
C LEU A 102 4.98 -1.59 -8.26
N VAL A 103 4.45 -2.56 -7.51
CA VAL A 103 3.99 -3.85 -8.07
C VAL A 103 2.85 -3.63 -9.07
N ALA A 104 1.90 -2.74 -8.78
CA ALA A 104 0.81 -2.41 -9.71
C ALA A 104 1.31 -1.82 -11.03
N TYR A 105 2.31 -0.92 -10.99
CA TYR A 105 2.93 -0.41 -12.22
C TYR A 105 3.65 -1.49 -13.02
N MET A 106 4.31 -2.44 -12.34
CA MET A 106 4.95 -3.58 -13.01
C MET A 106 3.92 -4.52 -13.66
N ILE A 107 2.78 -4.74 -13.01
CA ILE A 107 1.64 -5.48 -13.59
C ILE A 107 1.15 -4.77 -14.84
N ALA A 108 0.96 -3.46 -14.81
CA ALA A 108 0.53 -2.68 -15.97
C ALA A 108 1.52 -2.80 -17.14
N PHE A 109 2.82 -2.65 -16.86
CA PHE A 109 3.88 -2.78 -17.86
C PHE A 109 3.89 -4.16 -18.52
N HIS A 110 3.96 -5.24 -17.73
CA HIS A 110 3.97 -6.59 -18.31
C HIS A 110 2.65 -6.96 -18.98
N THR A 111 1.52 -6.41 -18.54
CA THR A 111 0.22 -6.61 -19.21
C THR A 111 0.26 -6.01 -20.61
N ALA A 112 0.78 -4.78 -20.77
CA ALA A 112 0.91 -4.17 -22.09
C ALA A 112 1.81 -4.99 -23.03
N VAL A 113 2.99 -5.41 -22.55
CA VAL A 113 3.90 -6.26 -23.35
C VAL A 113 3.24 -7.60 -23.71
N HIS A 114 2.54 -8.23 -22.75
CA HIS A 114 1.84 -9.50 -22.97
C HIS A 114 0.74 -9.40 -24.02
N ILE A 115 -0.10 -8.35 -23.96
CA ILE A 115 -1.18 -8.11 -24.92
C ILE A 115 -0.59 -7.89 -26.32
N VAL A 116 0.39 -7.01 -26.46
CA VAL A 116 1.03 -6.72 -27.75
C VAL A 116 1.63 -7.99 -28.36
N ALA A 117 2.34 -8.79 -27.57
CA ALA A 117 2.90 -10.06 -28.04
C ALA A 117 1.80 -11.06 -28.46
N HIS A 118 0.66 -11.09 -27.77
CA HIS A 118 -0.47 -11.92 -28.17
C HIS A 118 -1.15 -11.45 -29.46
N LEU A 119 -1.23 -10.15 -29.71
CA LEU A 119 -1.73 -9.62 -30.98
C LEU A 119 -0.87 -10.09 -32.15
N PHE A 120 0.47 -9.99 -32.03
CA PHE A 120 1.38 -10.55 -33.03
C PHE A 120 1.24 -12.06 -33.20
N ASN A 121 1.09 -12.80 -32.09
CA ASN A 121 0.90 -14.25 -32.18
C ASN A 121 -0.35 -14.64 -32.97
N PHE A 122 -1.48 -13.94 -32.77
CA PHE A 122 -2.70 -14.22 -33.52
C PHE A 122 -2.59 -13.82 -34.99
N GLU A 123 -1.90 -12.72 -35.30
CA GLU A 123 -1.62 -12.32 -36.68
C GLU A 123 -0.79 -13.41 -37.40
N PHE A 124 0.30 -13.88 -36.77
CA PHE A 124 1.15 -14.91 -37.37
C PHE A 124 0.45 -16.27 -37.52
N PHE A 125 -0.43 -16.63 -36.57
CA PHE A 125 -1.29 -17.80 -36.75
C PHE A 125 -2.24 -17.65 -37.94
N MET A 126 -2.76 -16.45 -38.19
CA MET A 126 -3.63 -16.16 -39.33
C MET A 126 -2.86 -16.28 -40.64
N ASP A 127 -1.69 -15.63 -40.74
CA ASP A 127 -0.84 -15.66 -41.93
C ASP A 127 -0.43 -17.09 -42.31
N ALA A 128 -0.07 -17.90 -41.32
CA ALA A 128 0.27 -19.30 -41.53
C ALA A 128 -0.90 -20.14 -42.10
N GLN A 129 -2.15 -19.83 -41.71
CA GLN A 129 -3.33 -20.53 -42.22
C GLN A 129 -3.78 -20.02 -43.59
N LEU A 130 -3.67 -18.71 -43.84
CA LEU A 130 -4.13 -18.09 -45.09
C LEU A 130 -3.18 -18.37 -46.27
N ASN A 131 -1.89 -18.57 -46.03
CA ASN A 131 -0.91 -18.89 -47.06
C ASN A 131 -1.01 -20.37 -47.48
N ARG A 132 -2.03 -20.72 -48.27
CA ARG A 132 -2.38 -22.09 -48.71
C ARG A 132 -1.39 -22.68 -49.72
N ASN A 133 -0.13 -22.80 -49.33
CA ASN A 133 0.91 -23.43 -50.11
C ASN A 133 1.34 -24.73 -49.42
N SER A 134 1.09 -25.88 -50.05
CA SER A 134 1.45 -27.20 -49.51
C SER A 134 2.96 -27.41 -49.38
N SER A 135 3.79 -26.61 -50.05
CA SER A 135 5.24 -26.60 -49.90
C SER A 135 5.72 -25.69 -48.77
N TYR A 136 4.80 -25.07 -48.01
CA TYR A 136 5.12 -24.15 -46.93
C TYR A 136 4.84 -24.81 -45.57
N LEU A 137 5.91 -25.05 -44.80
CA LEU A 137 5.83 -25.73 -43.50
C LEU A 137 4.81 -25.10 -42.53
N PRO A 138 4.71 -23.76 -42.37
CA PRO A 138 3.68 -23.15 -41.52
C PRO A 138 2.24 -23.50 -41.89
N PHE A 139 1.95 -23.66 -43.18
CA PHE A 139 0.63 -24.09 -43.64
C PHE A 139 0.35 -25.54 -43.24
N ILE A 140 1.31 -26.45 -43.50
CA ILE A 140 1.20 -27.87 -43.11
C ILE A 140 1.01 -28.03 -41.60
N LEU A 141 1.76 -27.27 -40.79
CA LEU A 141 1.63 -27.26 -39.34
C LEU A 141 0.25 -26.76 -38.86
N SER A 142 -0.40 -25.90 -39.63
CA SER A 142 -1.71 -25.37 -39.30
C SER A 142 -2.85 -26.33 -39.66
N GLU A 143 -2.64 -27.18 -40.67
CA GLU A 143 -3.57 -28.24 -41.07
C GLU A 143 -3.56 -29.46 -40.13
N ILE A 144 -2.52 -29.63 -39.30
CA ILE A 144 -2.46 -30.69 -38.28
C ILE A 144 -3.56 -30.51 -37.24
N GLY A 145 -4.34 -31.57 -37.00
CA GLY A 145 -5.41 -31.57 -36.01
C GLY A 145 -6.71 -30.92 -36.49
N THR A 146 -6.91 -30.81 -37.81
CA THR A 146 -8.19 -30.36 -38.41
C THR A 146 -9.31 -31.39 -38.26
N GLY A 147 -8.97 -32.69 -38.13
CA GLY A 147 -9.92 -33.79 -37.90
C GLY A 147 -10.13 -34.20 -36.43
N ASP A 148 -9.20 -33.83 -35.53
CA ASP A 148 -9.23 -34.13 -34.10
C ASP A 148 -8.82 -32.91 -33.25
N ASN A 149 -9.68 -32.48 -32.33
CA ASN A 149 -9.39 -31.34 -31.43
C ASN A 149 -8.25 -31.62 -30.42
N ALA A 150 -7.63 -32.81 -30.45
CA ALA A 150 -6.63 -33.24 -29.49
C ALA A 150 -5.24 -32.70 -29.82
N SER A 151 -4.77 -32.88 -31.07
CA SER A 151 -3.35 -32.77 -31.42
C SER A 151 -2.93 -31.46 -32.10
N PHE A 152 -3.84 -30.51 -32.31
CA PHE A 152 -3.54 -29.33 -33.13
C PHE A 152 -2.44 -28.40 -32.59
N LEU A 153 -1.81 -27.63 -33.49
CA LEU A 153 -0.87 -26.55 -33.14
C LEU A 153 -1.45 -25.15 -33.34
N ASN A 154 -1.94 -24.83 -34.55
CA ASN A 154 -2.58 -23.54 -34.84
C ASN A 154 -4.03 -23.55 -34.34
N PRO A 155 -4.47 -22.61 -33.48
CA PRO A 155 -5.87 -22.55 -33.04
C PRO A 155 -6.83 -22.01 -34.12
N ILE A 156 -6.34 -21.36 -35.17
CA ILE A 156 -7.13 -20.84 -36.28
C ILE A 156 -7.41 -21.97 -37.27
N ARG A 157 -8.69 -22.25 -37.55
CA ARG A 157 -9.13 -23.41 -38.33
C ARG A 157 -9.91 -23.07 -39.58
N THR A 158 -10.50 -21.88 -39.65
CA THR A 158 -11.31 -21.47 -40.79
C THR A 158 -10.77 -20.18 -41.36
N ASN A 159 -10.98 -19.99 -42.66
CA ASN A 159 -10.50 -18.80 -43.38
C ASN A 159 -11.38 -17.57 -43.10
N GLU A 160 -12.53 -17.78 -42.46
CA GLU A 160 -13.46 -16.74 -42.02
C GLU A 160 -13.10 -16.22 -40.62
N THR A 161 -12.19 -16.90 -39.90
CA THR A 161 -11.76 -16.41 -38.60
C THR A 161 -10.96 -15.12 -38.76
N ASN A 162 -11.24 -14.11 -37.95
CA ASN A 162 -10.41 -12.92 -37.80
C ASN A 162 -9.94 -12.79 -36.33
N PRO A 163 -8.92 -11.98 -36.03
CA PRO A 163 -8.43 -11.81 -34.66
C PRO A 163 -9.52 -11.39 -33.66
N THR A 164 -10.51 -10.60 -34.11
CA THR A 164 -11.65 -10.15 -33.31
C THR A 164 -12.56 -11.30 -32.89
N ILE A 165 -12.89 -12.22 -33.79
CA ILE A 165 -13.69 -13.41 -33.52
C ILE A 165 -12.96 -14.26 -32.47
N VAL A 166 -11.65 -14.48 -32.65
CA VAL A 166 -10.85 -15.28 -31.70
C VAL A 166 -10.81 -14.63 -30.32
N MET A 167 -10.73 -13.31 -30.25
CA MET A 167 -10.77 -12.53 -29.02
C MET A 167 -12.10 -12.70 -28.26
N PHE A 168 -13.23 -12.87 -28.95
CA PHE A 168 -14.54 -13.00 -28.29
C PHE A 168 -15.14 -14.41 -28.27
N THR A 169 -14.49 -15.40 -28.86
CA THR A 169 -14.97 -16.80 -28.88
C THR A 169 -14.12 -17.74 -28.04
N THR A 170 -12.85 -17.41 -27.81
CA THR A 170 -11.96 -18.25 -27.01
C THR A 170 -12.00 -17.88 -25.54
N ILE A 171 -11.79 -18.88 -24.66
CA ILE A 171 -11.69 -18.65 -23.21
C ILE A 171 -10.60 -17.62 -22.90
N ALA A 172 -9.42 -17.75 -23.52
CA ALA A 172 -8.30 -16.84 -23.30
C ALA A 172 -8.62 -15.41 -23.81
N GLY A 173 -9.30 -15.28 -24.95
CA GLY A 173 -9.72 -13.98 -25.48
C GLY A 173 -10.72 -13.28 -24.56
N LEU A 174 -11.84 -13.94 -24.24
CA LEU A 174 -12.91 -13.36 -23.43
C LEU A 174 -12.43 -12.95 -22.03
N THR A 175 -11.72 -13.87 -21.37
CA THR A 175 -11.12 -13.58 -20.06
C THR A 175 -10.05 -12.49 -20.18
N GLY A 176 -9.25 -12.48 -21.25
CA GLY A 176 -8.22 -11.46 -21.53
C GLY A 176 -8.80 -10.06 -21.66
N VAL A 177 -9.91 -9.90 -22.39
CA VAL A 177 -10.63 -8.62 -22.50
C VAL A 177 -11.20 -8.21 -21.14
N ALA A 178 -11.88 -9.13 -20.44
CA ALA A 178 -12.50 -8.84 -19.15
C ALA A 178 -11.48 -8.41 -18.08
N ILE A 179 -10.36 -9.13 -17.94
CA ILE A 179 -9.31 -8.78 -16.98
C ILE A 179 -8.60 -7.48 -17.35
N THR A 180 -8.40 -7.21 -18.64
CA THR A 180 -7.75 -5.98 -19.11
C THR A 180 -8.63 -4.77 -18.84
N LEU A 181 -9.93 -4.85 -19.14
CA LEU A 181 -10.87 -3.78 -18.84
C LEU A 181 -10.95 -3.51 -17.33
N ALA A 182 -11.05 -4.57 -16.51
CA ALA A 182 -11.01 -4.43 -15.06
C ALA A 182 -9.71 -3.74 -14.60
N LEU A 183 -8.55 -4.16 -15.12
CA LEU A 183 -7.26 -3.57 -14.76
C LEU A 183 -7.17 -2.08 -15.15
N ILE A 184 -7.64 -1.70 -16.33
CA ILE A 184 -7.65 -0.29 -16.77
C ILE A 184 -8.51 0.55 -15.82
N LEU A 185 -9.71 0.09 -15.46
CA LEU A 185 -10.59 0.80 -14.53
C LEU A 185 -9.98 0.90 -13.13
N ILE A 186 -9.32 -0.15 -12.64
CA ILE A 186 -8.61 -0.14 -11.35
C ILE A 186 -7.46 0.87 -11.38
N ILE A 187 -6.61 0.87 -12.41
CA ILE A 187 -5.42 1.74 -12.48
C ILE A 187 -5.82 3.21 -12.62
N THR A 188 -6.74 3.52 -13.53
CA THR A 188 -7.16 4.89 -13.81
C THR A 188 -7.79 5.55 -12.59
N SER A 189 -8.75 4.88 -11.94
CA SER A 189 -9.38 5.35 -10.71
C SER A 189 -8.41 5.49 -9.53
N SER A 190 -7.33 4.69 -9.50
CA SER A 190 -6.31 4.71 -8.45
C SER A 190 -5.27 5.82 -8.60
N MET A 191 -5.28 6.56 -9.71
CA MET A 191 -4.39 7.71 -9.90
C MET A 191 -4.60 8.78 -8.82
N GLU A 192 -3.52 9.44 -8.41
CA GLU A 192 -3.55 10.39 -7.27
C GLU A 192 -4.55 11.53 -7.46
N VAL A 193 -4.73 12.00 -8.70
CA VAL A 193 -5.68 13.06 -9.06
C VAL A 193 -7.12 12.60 -8.79
N ILE A 194 -7.51 11.44 -9.30
CA ILE A 194 -8.88 10.92 -9.15
C ILE A 194 -9.13 10.50 -7.70
N ARG A 195 -8.23 9.71 -7.11
CA ARG A 195 -8.40 9.19 -5.74
C ARG A 195 -8.51 10.29 -4.68
N ARG A 196 -7.83 11.44 -4.85
CA ARG A 196 -7.91 12.56 -3.90
C ARG A 196 -9.20 13.37 -4.04
N SER A 197 -9.75 13.46 -5.25
CA SER A 197 -10.96 14.25 -5.50
C SER A 197 -12.24 13.41 -5.38
N TYR A 198 -12.19 12.13 -5.74
CA TYR A 198 -13.33 11.21 -5.81
C TYR A 198 -12.96 9.86 -5.19
N PHE A 199 -12.84 9.83 -3.87
CA PHE A 199 -12.41 8.62 -3.15
C PHE A 199 -13.37 7.44 -3.34
N GLU A 200 -14.68 7.69 -3.39
CA GLU A 200 -15.69 6.64 -3.61
C GLU A 200 -15.51 5.94 -4.95
N VAL A 201 -15.28 6.70 -6.03
CA VAL A 201 -15.02 6.13 -7.37
C VAL A 201 -13.81 5.19 -7.32
N PHE A 202 -12.72 5.64 -6.70
CA PHE A 202 -11.57 4.79 -6.43
C PHE A 202 -11.98 3.53 -5.68
N TRP A 203 -12.69 3.65 -4.55
CA TRP A 203 -13.01 2.53 -3.69
C TRP A 203 -13.84 1.45 -4.40
N TYR A 204 -14.93 1.84 -5.08
CA TYR A 204 -15.81 0.88 -5.77
C TYR A 204 -15.11 0.22 -6.96
N THR A 205 -14.42 0.98 -7.79
CA THR A 205 -13.72 0.43 -8.97
C THR A 205 -12.52 -0.42 -8.59
N HIS A 206 -11.85 -0.14 -7.46
CA HIS A 206 -10.73 -0.98 -7.00
C HIS A 206 -11.18 -2.40 -6.64
N HIS A 207 -12.44 -2.61 -6.21
CA HIS A 207 -13.02 -3.93 -5.92
C HIS A 207 -13.17 -4.83 -7.16
N LEU A 208 -13.03 -4.27 -8.37
CA LEU A 208 -12.92 -5.07 -9.60
C LEU A 208 -11.71 -6.01 -9.58
N PHE A 209 -10.79 -5.90 -8.60
CA PHE A 209 -9.75 -6.89 -8.36
C PHE A 209 -10.33 -8.32 -8.23
N VAL A 210 -11.56 -8.48 -7.71
CA VAL A 210 -12.21 -9.80 -7.61
C VAL A 210 -12.43 -10.40 -9.00
N ILE A 211 -12.96 -9.60 -9.93
CA ILE A 211 -13.15 -10.01 -11.33
C ILE A 211 -11.80 -10.27 -12.00
N PHE A 212 -10.82 -9.40 -11.75
CA PHE A 212 -9.45 -9.56 -12.25
C PHE A 212 -8.84 -10.91 -11.84
N PHE A 213 -8.88 -11.29 -10.55
CA PHE A 213 -8.28 -12.54 -10.09
C PHE A 213 -9.05 -13.79 -10.57
N ILE A 214 -10.38 -13.75 -10.61
CA ILE A 214 -11.19 -14.86 -11.17
C ILE A 214 -10.83 -15.05 -12.65
N GLY A 215 -10.85 -13.96 -13.42
CA GLY A 215 -10.49 -14.01 -14.84
C GLY A 215 -9.05 -14.45 -15.06
N LEU A 216 -8.10 -14.00 -14.23
CA LEU A 216 -6.69 -14.35 -14.32
C LEU A 216 -6.45 -15.86 -14.09
N VAL A 217 -7.16 -16.49 -13.14
CA VAL A 217 -7.10 -17.94 -12.93
C VAL A 217 -7.64 -18.68 -14.16
N LEU A 218 -8.79 -18.25 -14.69
CA LEU A 218 -9.45 -18.88 -15.84
C LEU A 218 -8.73 -18.66 -17.18
N HIS A 219 -7.97 -17.56 -17.31
CA HIS A 219 -7.37 -17.12 -18.57
C HIS A 219 -6.50 -18.19 -19.25
N GLY A 220 -5.74 -18.94 -18.46
CA GLY A 220 -4.86 -20.00 -18.97
C GLY A 220 -5.56 -21.33 -19.31
N PHE A 221 -6.83 -21.53 -18.95
CA PHE A 221 -7.50 -22.83 -19.08
C PHE A 221 -7.77 -23.25 -20.52
N GLY A 222 -7.81 -22.29 -21.45
CA GLY A 222 -7.97 -22.57 -22.88
C GLY A 222 -6.78 -23.31 -23.52
N ARG A 223 -5.61 -23.37 -22.85
CA ARG A 223 -4.39 -24.07 -23.30
C ARG A 223 -4.04 -23.83 -24.78
N ILE A 224 -4.22 -22.59 -25.25
CA ILE A 224 -4.01 -22.19 -26.65
C ILE A 224 -2.53 -22.27 -27.04
N VAL A 225 -1.62 -22.03 -26.09
CA VAL A 225 -0.18 -22.19 -26.33
C VAL A 225 0.16 -23.68 -26.26
N ARG A 226 0.48 -24.27 -27.41
CA ARG A 226 0.77 -25.70 -27.57
C ARG A 226 2.19 -25.93 -28.05
N GLY A 227 2.76 -27.06 -27.65
CA GLY A 227 4.10 -27.48 -28.03
C GLY A 227 4.13 -29.00 -28.21
N GLN A 228 5.20 -29.51 -28.81
CA GLN A 228 5.31 -30.92 -29.16
C GLN A 228 5.28 -31.79 -27.90
N THR A 229 4.63 -32.96 -27.98
CA THR A 229 4.58 -33.90 -26.86
C THR A 229 5.95 -34.56 -26.64
N ALA A 230 6.23 -35.00 -25.41
CA ALA A 230 7.48 -35.71 -25.11
C ALA A 230 7.60 -37.07 -25.85
N ALA A 231 6.46 -37.68 -26.21
CA ALA A 231 6.43 -38.88 -27.04
C ALA A 231 6.79 -38.54 -28.50
N SER A 232 6.17 -37.49 -29.05
CA SER A 232 6.44 -37.04 -30.41
C SER A 232 7.87 -36.54 -30.61
N LEU A 233 8.49 -35.88 -29.63
CA LEU A 233 9.91 -35.47 -29.70
C LEU A 233 10.87 -36.65 -29.92
N LYS A 234 10.51 -37.88 -29.51
CA LYS A 234 11.35 -39.06 -29.70
C LYS A 234 11.28 -39.61 -31.13
N THR A 235 10.12 -39.49 -31.77
CA THR A 235 9.82 -40.04 -33.10
C THR A 235 9.84 -38.98 -34.20
N ASN A 236 9.88 -37.71 -33.83
CA ASN A 236 10.00 -36.57 -34.72
C ASN A 236 10.93 -35.54 -34.04
N LYS A 237 12.18 -35.48 -34.51
CA LYS A 237 13.18 -34.52 -34.05
C LYS A 237 13.06 -33.23 -34.85
N PRO A 238 12.65 -32.09 -34.26
CA PRO A 238 12.29 -30.90 -35.02
C PRO A 238 13.38 -30.35 -35.93
N GLU A 239 14.64 -30.36 -35.47
CA GLU A 239 15.77 -29.81 -36.22
C GLU A 239 16.05 -30.53 -37.54
N VAL A 240 15.67 -31.81 -37.65
CA VAL A 240 15.92 -32.63 -38.85
C VAL A 240 14.61 -32.90 -39.61
N CYS A 241 13.51 -33.07 -38.88
CA CYS A 241 12.21 -33.38 -39.47
C CYS A 241 11.52 -32.13 -40.03
N ALA A 242 11.87 -30.91 -39.60
CA ALA A 242 11.32 -29.69 -40.18
C ALA A 242 11.69 -29.51 -41.65
N ASP A 243 12.90 -29.87 -42.08
CA ASP A 243 13.34 -29.76 -43.48
C ASP A 243 12.80 -30.90 -44.37
N ARG A 244 12.35 -32.00 -43.75
CA ARG A 244 11.81 -33.20 -44.42
C ARG A 244 10.31 -33.37 -44.15
N PHE A 245 9.58 -32.26 -44.07
CA PHE A 245 8.17 -32.27 -43.68
C PHE A 245 7.24 -33.00 -44.67
N GLU A 246 7.64 -33.08 -45.94
CA GLU A 246 6.89 -33.82 -46.96
C GLU A 246 6.92 -35.35 -46.73
N GLU A 247 7.92 -35.85 -45.99
CA GLU A 247 8.11 -37.27 -45.69
C GLU A 247 7.38 -37.72 -44.42
N TRP A 248 6.77 -36.79 -43.67
CA TRP A 248 6.15 -37.10 -42.39
C TRP A 248 5.10 -38.21 -42.49
N GLY A 249 5.26 -39.25 -41.67
CA GLY A 249 4.31 -40.37 -41.60
C GLY A 249 4.35 -41.32 -42.80
N ARG A 250 5.30 -41.17 -43.73
CA ARG A 250 5.50 -42.14 -44.83
C ARG A 250 6.19 -43.41 -44.31
N ASN A 251 5.81 -44.56 -44.88
CA ASN A 251 6.43 -45.85 -44.56
C ASN A 251 7.94 -45.83 -44.86
N GLY A 252 8.77 -46.08 -43.85
CA GLY A 252 10.23 -46.07 -43.96
C GLY A 252 10.89 -44.71 -43.70
N SER A 253 10.12 -43.66 -43.37
CA SER A 253 10.67 -42.38 -42.90
C SER A 253 10.95 -42.40 -41.39
N ASP A 254 12.05 -41.75 -40.97
CA ASP A 254 12.40 -41.58 -39.55
C ASP A 254 11.64 -40.44 -38.87
N CYS A 255 10.72 -39.77 -39.58
CA CYS A 255 9.97 -38.62 -39.10
C CYS A 255 8.47 -38.93 -39.04
N ALA A 256 7.99 -39.27 -37.84
CA ALA A 256 6.55 -39.38 -37.60
C ALA A 256 5.85 -38.01 -37.73
N VAL A 257 4.53 -37.99 -37.92
CA VAL A 257 3.76 -36.74 -37.86
C VAL A 257 3.86 -36.16 -36.43
N PRO A 258 4.19 -34.87 -36.26
CA PRO A 258 4.35 -34.30 -34.94
C PRO A 258 3.00 -34.15 -34.21
N GLU A 259 2.98 -34.49 -32.92
CA GLU A 259 1.80 -34.35 -32.07
C GLU A 259 2.00 -33.22 -31.06
N PHE A 260 0.98 -32.40 -30.85
CA PHE A 260 1.04 -31.25 -29.96
C PHE A 260 0.08 -31.37 -28.79
N ALA A 261 0.50 -30.83 -27.64
CA ALA A 261 -0.35 -30.71 -26.46
C ALA A 261 -0.29 -29.30 -25.88
N GLY A 262 -1.44 -28.85 -25.36
CA GLY A 262 -1.56 -27.56 -24.72
C GLY A 262 -0.82 -27.47 -23.40
N ASN A 263 -0.14 -26.34 -23.19
CA ASN A 263 0.58 -26.06 -21.97
C ASN A 263 -0.42 -25.94 -20.80
N PRO A 264 -0.25 -26.68 -19.68
CA PRO A 264 -1.15 -26.57 -18.56
C PRO A 264 -1.13 -25.17 -17.92
N PRO A 265 -2.27 -24.68 -17.38
CA PRO A 265 -2.32 -23.42 -16.68
C PRO A 265 -1.49 -23.47 -15.40
N MET A 266 -0.63 -22.46 -15.19
CA MET A 266 0.22 -22.36 -14.01
C MET A 266 -0.22 -21.27 -13.04
N THR A 267 -1.01 -20.28 -13.48
CA THR A 267 -1.36 -19.08 -12.71
C THR A 267 -1.97 -19.38 -11.35
N TRP A 268 -2.87 -20.36 -11.26
CA TRP A 268 -3.49 -20.77 -9.99
C TRP A 268 -2.46 -21.16 -8.92
N LYS A 269 -1.32 -21.75 -9.31
CA LYS A 269 -0.25 -22.13 -8.38
C LYS A 269 0.39 -20.92 -7.69
N TRP A 270 0.39 -19.77 -8.37
CA TRP A 270 0.96 -18.53 -7.85
C TRP A 270 -0.03 -17.78 -6.96
N VAL A 271 -1.30 -17.69 -7.37
CA VAL A 271 -2.25 -16.76 -6.75
C VAL A 271 -3.12 -17.38 -5.65
N VAL A 272 -3.34 -18.71 -5.64
CA VAL A 272 -4.25 -19.35 -4.67
C VAL A 272 -3.79 -19.16 -3.22
N GLY A 273 -2.49 -19.32 -2.93
CA GLY A 273 -1.95 -19.13 -1.59
C GLY A 273 -2.19 -17.72 -1.03
N PRO A 274 -1.74 -16.65 -1.72
CA PRO A 274 -2.02 -15.27 -1.32
C PRO A 274 -3.51 -14.93 -1.24
N MET A 275 -4.34 -15.47 -2.15
CA MET A 275 -5.79 -15.26 -2.10
C MET A 275 -6.41 -15.87 -0.84
N ILE A 276 -6.00 -17.08 -0.45
CA ILE A 276 -6.45 -17.71 0.81
C ILE A 276 -6.03 -16.84 2.02
N LEU A 277 -4.78 -16.37 2.05
CA LEU A 277 -4.30 -15.49 3.12
C LEU A 277 -5.13 -14.20 3.21
N TYR A 278 -5.44 -13.59 2.08
CA TYR A 278 -6.29 -12.40 2.02
C TYR A 278 -7.73 -12.67 2.48
N VAL A 279 -8.31 -13.80 2.08
CA VAL A 279 -9.66 -14.20 2.54
C VAL A 279 -9.66 -14.41 4.06
N CYS A 280 -8.66 -15.10 4.61
CA CYS A 280 -8.49 -15.26 6.06
C CYS A 280 -8.41 -13.90 6.76
N GLU A 281 -7.62 -12.96 6.24
CA GLU A 281 -7.57 -11.60 6.78
C GLU A 281 -8.94 -10.92 6.78
N ARG A 282 -9.70 -11.03 5.68
CA ARG A 282 -11.04 -10.45 5.57
C ARG A 282 -12.02 -11.06 6.56
N ILE A 283 -11.95 -12.38 6.78
CA ILE A 283 -12.75 -13.07 7.80
C ILE A 283 -12.43 -12.54 9.20
N VAL A 284 -11.14 -12.37 9.53
CA VAL A 284 -10.76 -11.83 10.86
C VAL A 284 -11.27 -10.39 11.05
N ARG A 285 -11.23 -9.55 10.01
CA ARG A 285 -11.79 -8.19 10.05
C ARG A 285 -13.30 -8.20 10.22
N PHE A 286 -13.99 -9.09 9.52
CA PHE A 286 -15.43 -9.29 9.65
C PHE A 286 -15.82 -9.75 11.06
N TYR A 287 -15.08 -10.69 11.65
CA TYR A 287 -15.33 -11.11 13.03
C TYR A 287 -15.14 -9.94 14.03
N ARG A 288 -14.09 -9.13 13.85
CA ARG A 288 -13.83 -7.95 14.69
C ARG A 288 -14.91 -6.87 14.55
N SER A 289 -15.42 -6.63 13.34
CA SER A 289 -16.46 -5.61 13.12
C SER A 289 -17.77 -5.93 13.83
N HIS A 290 -18.05 -7.20 14.14
CA HIS A 290 -19.25 -7.62 14.88
C HIS A 290 -19.12 -7.51 16.40
N GLN A 291 -17.92 -7.17 16.91
CA GLN A 291 -17.73 -6.96 18.34
C GLN A 291 -18.44 -5.69 18.80
N LYS A 292 -19.18 -5.78 19.91
CA LYS A 292 -19.91 -4.63 20.46
C LYS A 292 -18.93 -3.58 20.99
N VAL A 293 -19.10 -2.35 20.50
CA VAL A 293 -18.40 -1.15 20.96
C VAL A 293 -19.43 -0.20 21.58
N VAL A 294 -19.12 0.33 22.75
CA VAL A 294 -19.97 1.28 23.47
C VAL A 294 -19.32 2.65 23.43
N ILE A 295 -20.04 3.65 22.93
CA ILE A 295 -19.64 5.06 23.03
C ILE A 295 -19.97 5.51 24.45
N THR A 296 -18.94 5.88 25.23
CA THR A 296 -19.11 6.29 26.62
C THR A 296 -19.35 7.79 26.74
N LYS A 297 -18.71 8.59 25.88
CA LYS A 297 -18.83 10.04 25.90
C LYS A 297 -18.54 10.61 24.52
N VAL A 298 -19.28 11.64 24.16
CA VAL A 298 -19.04 12.48 22.99
C VAL A 298 -18.71 13.88 23.48
N VAL A 299 -17.63 14.48 22.98
CA VAL A 299 -17.28 15.88 23.27
C VAL A 299 -17.17 16.64 21.96
N MET A 300 -17.86 17.78 21.88
CA MET A 300 -17.83 18.66 20.72
C MET A 300 -16.85 19.79 21.02
N HIS A 301 -15.84 19.94 20.19
CA HIS A 301 -14.87 21.03 20.28
C HIS A 301 -15.25 22.17 19.32
N PRO A 302 -15.05 23.46 19.69
CA PRO A 302 -15.46 24.60 18.88
C PRO A 302 -14.90 24.59 17.44
N SER A 303 -13.70 24.05 17.25
CA SER A 303 -12.98 23.95 15.97
C SER A 303 -13.50 22.85 15.02
N LYS A 304 -14.81 22.60 15.02
CA LYS A 304 -15.45 21.54 14.21
C LYS A 304 -14.75 20.19 14.38
N THR A 305 -14.46 19.82 15.62
CA THR A 305 -13.79 18.55 15.95
C THR A 305 -14.61 17.78 16.97
N LEU A 306 -14.85 16.50 16.67
CA LEU A 306 -15.63 15.56 17.47
C LEU A 306 -14.66 14.63 18.20
N GLU A 307 -14.70 14.59 19.53
CA GLU A 307 -14.02 13.56 20.32
C GLU A 307 -15.02 12.43 20.66
N LEU A 308 -14.72 11.22 20.17
CA LEU A 308 -15.45 10.01 20.50
C LEU A 308 -14.67 9.18 21.52
N ARG A 309 -15.20 8.99 22.73
CA ARG A 309 -14.66 8.07 23.73
C ARG A 309 -15.44 6.76 23.71
N MET A 310 -14.73 5.65 23.61
CA MET A 310 -15.29 4.33 23.34
C MET A 310 -14.67 3.26 24.24
N LYS A 311 -15.43 2.19 24.49
CA LYS A 311 -14.96 0.98 25.17
C LYS A 311 -15.34 -0.28 24.40
N ARG A 312 -14.41 -1.24 24.37
CA ARG A 312 -14.58 -2.58 23.78
C ARG A 312 -13.87 -3.61 24.65
N LYS A 313 -14.52 -4.74 24.90
CA LYS A 313 -13.95 -5.84 25.71
C LYS A 313 -12.72 -6.42 25.02
N GLY A 314 -11.60 -6.55 25.74
CA GLY A 314 -10.35 -7.10 25.20
C GLY A 314 -9.69 -6.22 24.13
N PHE A 315 -9.99 -4.92 24.11
CA PHE A 315 -9.30 -3.96 23.27
C PHE A 315 -8.01 -3.51 23.96
N HIS A 316 -6.87 -3.79 23.33
CA HIS A 316 -5.57 -3.31 23.73
C HIS A 316 -4.99 -2.51 22.59
N MET A 317 -4.41 -1.34 22.89
CA MET A 317 -3.79 -0.44 21.91
C MET A 317 -2.42 0.00 22.40
N GLU A 318 -1.58 0.39 21.45
CA GLU A 318 -0.30 1.06 21.68
C GLU A 318 -0.38 2.53 21.24
N VAL A 319 0.60 3.33 21.67
CA VAL A 319 0.63 4.76 21.35
C VAL A 319 0.70 5.03 19.85
N GLY A 320 -0.06 6.02 19.40
CA GLY A 320 -0.06 6.47 18.01
C GLY A 320 -0.69 5.50 17.01
N GLN A 321 -1.24 4.36 17.46
CA GLN A 321 -2.01 3.45 16.62
C GLN A 321 -3.30 4.10 16.11
N TYR A 322 -3.87 3.53 15.05
CA TYR A 322 -5.14 3.99 14.48
C TYR A 322 -6.14 2.85 14.33
N VAL A 323 -7.39 3.22 14.15
CA VAL A 323 -8.52 2.30 13.93
C VAL A 323 -9.33 2.73 12.73
N PHE A 324 -10.04 1.80 12.11
CA PHE A 324 -11.10 2.12 11.18
C PHE A 324 -12.43 2.15 11.93
N ILE A 325 -13.17 3.23 11.74
CA ILE A 325 -14.49 3.43 12.32
C ILE A 325 -15.53 3.35 11.21
N GLN A 326 -16.56 2.56 11.45
CA GLN A 326 -17.77 2.50 10.64
C GLN A 326 -18.96 2.87 11.52
N CYS A 327 -19.86 3.69 10.98
CA CYS A 327 -21.10 4.08 11.63
C CYS A 327 -22.29 3.64 10.75
N PRO A 328 -22.95 2.50 11.04
CA PRO A 328 -24.03 1.97 10.19
C PRO A 328 -25.26 2.88 10.02
N SER A 329 -25.45 3.88 10.89
CA SER A 329 -26.49 4.90 10.71
C SER A 329 -26.12 5.96 9.67
N VAL A 330 -24.82 6.12 9.37
CA VAL A 330 -24.31 7.01 8.31
C VAL A 330 -24.13 6.21 7.03
N SER A 331 -23.32 5.15 7.07
CA SER A 331 -23.03 4.29 5.92
C SER A 331 -22.69 2.87 6.37
N ARG A 332 -23.28 1.86 5.69
CA ARG A 332 -23.05 0.44 5.99
C ARG A 332 -21.79 -0.13 5.32
N LEU A 333 -21.16 0.59 4.41
CA LEU A 333 -20.02 0.08 3.65
C LEU A 333 -18.73 0.85 3.89
N GLU A 334 -18.84 2.13 4.28
CA GLU A 334 -17.67 2.99 4.46
C GLU A 334 -16.98 2.78 5.80
N TRP A 335 -15.65 2.68 5.73
CA TRP A 335 -14.75 2.57 6.87
C TRP A 335 -13.71 3.67 6.78
N HIS A 336 -13.66 4.54 7.77
CA HIS A 336 -12.77 5.70 7.78
C HIS A 336 -11.67 5.54 8.85
N PRO A 337 -10.38 5.77 8.52
CA PRO A 337 -9.29 5.63 9.46
C PRO A 337 -9.15 6.86 10.37
N PHE A 338 -9.01 6.63 11.68
CA PHE A 338 -8.74 7.67 12.67
C PHE A 338 -7.69 7.22 13.68
N THR A 339 -6.75 8.12 13.97
CA THR A 339 -5.70 7.90 14.96
C THR A 339 -6.28 7.94 16.37
N LEU A 340 -5.83 7.01 17.22
CA LEU A 340 -6.20 6.98 18.63
C LEU A 340 -5.45 8.08 19.37
N THR A 341 -6.19 8.96 20.02
CA THR A 341 -5.66 10.10 20.78
C THR A 341 -5.53 9.81 22.27
N SER A 342 -6.20 8.76 22.74
CA SER A 342 -6.08 8.23 24.10
C SER A 342 -4.75 7.51 24.31
N ALA A 343 -4.27 7.48 25.55
CA ALA A 343 -3.08 6.70 25.93
C ALA A 343 -3.47 5.26 26.29
N PRO A 344 -2.60 4.25 26.05
CA PRO A 344 -2.84 2.85 26.42
C PRO A 344 -3.22 2.63 27.89
N GLU A 345 -2.80 3.54 28.77
CA GLU A 345 -3.06 3.51 30.20
C GLU A 345 -4.47 4.00 30.59
N GLU A 346 -5.24 4.61 29.66
CA GLU A 346 -6.61 5.05 29.90
C GLU A 346 -7.61 3.88 29.75
N ASP A 347 -8.67 3.85 30.56
CA ASP A 347 -9.71 2.80 30.55
C ASP A 347 -10.67 2.85 29.34
N TYR A 348 -10.43 3.76 28.41
CA TYR A 348 -11.19 3.97 27.19
C TYR A 348 -10.22 4.28 26.05
N PHE A 349 -10.66 4.05 24.81
CA PHE A 349 -9.95 4.56 23.64
C PHE A 349 -10.74 5.70 23.01
N SER A 350 -10.05 6.71 22.49
CA SER A 350 -10.69 7.87 21.88
C SER A 350 -10.07 8.27 20.56
N ALA A 351 -10.89 8.88 19.70
CA ALA A 351 -10.47 9.47 18.43
C ALA A 351 -11.00 10.90 18.33
N HIS A 352 -10.15 11.82 17.86
CA HIS A 352 -10.55 13.19 17.51
C HIS A 352 -10.74 13.29 15.99
N ILE A 353 -11.95 13.63 15.57
CA ILE A 353 -12.40 13.62 14.18
C ILE A 353 -12.73 15.05 13.78
N ARG A 354 -11.93 15.66 12.89
CA ARG A 354 -12.27 16.96 12.29
C ARG A 354 -13.33 16.76 11.21
N ILE A 355 -14.30 17.66 11.22
CA ILE A 355 -15.44 17.65 10.31
C ILE A 355 -15.04 18.39 9.03
N VAL A 356 -14.79 17.64 7.96
CA VAL A 356 -14.29 18.18 6.68
C VAL A 356 -15.04 17.61 5.47
N GLY A 357 -15.50 16.36 5.56
CA GLY A 357 -16.23 15.67 4.50
C GLY A 357 -17.68 15.33 4.87
N ASP A 358 -18.40 14.83 3.88
CA ASP A 358 -19.79 14.35 3.96
C ASP A 358 -19.98 13.30 5.06
N TRP A 359 -19.14 12.26 5.11
CA TRP A 359 -19.25 11.22 6.13
C TRP A 359 -18.98 11.76 7.54
N THR A 360 -17.96 12.62 7.69
CA THR A 360 -17.63 13.21 9.01
C THR A 360 -18.70 14.18 9.49
N GLN A 361 -19.37 14.88 8.57
CA GLN A 361 -20.50 15.75 8.87
C GLN A 361 -21.72 14.94 9.31
N ALA A 362 -22.06 13.88 8.58
CA ALA A 362 -23.15 12.99 8.95
C ALA A 362 -22.91 12.27 10.29
N LEU A 363 -21.65 11.90 10.60
CA LEU A 363 -21.30 11.37 11.91
C LEU A 363 -21.48 12.38 13.04
N TYR A 364 -21.07 13.63 12.81
CA TYR A 364 -21.24 14.73 13.76
C TYR A 364 -22.72 14.96 14.09
N GLU A 365 -23.58 15.01 13.07
CA GLU A 365 -25.03 15.15 13.20
C GLU A 365 -25.65 13.93 13.93
N ALA A 366 -25.23 12.71 13.57
CA ALA A 366 -25.69 11.48 14.21
C ALA A 366 -25.32 11.41 15.70
N CYS A 367 -24.19 12.00 16.10
CA CYS A 367 -23.77 12.12 17.49
C CYS A 367 -24.40 13.32 18.23
N GLY A 368 -25.26 14.10 17.58
CA GLY A 368 -26.02 15.20 18.18
C GLY A 368 -25.31 16.55 18.16
N GLY A 369 -24.39 16.78 17.22
CA GLY A 369 -23.55 17.99 17.21
C GLY A 369 -24.31 19.34 17.12
N ASP A 370 -25.49 19.37 16.50
CA ASP A 370 -26.32 20.58 16.38
C ASP A 370 -27.29 20.78 17.57
N ARG A 371 -27.23 19.91 18.59
CA ARG A 371 -28.14 19.97 19.74
C ARG A 371 -27.47 20.63 20.93
N SER A 372 -28.22 21.51 21.60
CA SER A 372 -27.80 22.20 22.82
C SER A 372 -27.72 21.30 24.05
N GLU A 373 -28.35 20.11 24.02
CA GLU A 373 -28.33 19.15 25.12
C GLU A 373 -27.48 17.90 24.79
N PRO A 374 -26.65 17.42 25.74
CA PRO A 374 -25.91 16.18 25.57
C PRO A 374 -26.86 15.00 25.34
N GLN A 375 -26.60 14.23 24.28
CA GLN A 375 -27.43 13.08 23.96
C GLN A 375 -27.18 11.94 24.96
N GLU A 376 -28.25 11.33 25.46
CA GLU A 376 -28.15 10.16 26.34
C GLU A 376 -27.48 8.98 25.63
N ALA A 377 -26.69 8.19 26.37
CA ALA A 377 -25.80 7.18 25.81
C ALA A 377 -26.51 6.12 24.94
N TRP A 378 -27.80 5.83 25.18
CA TRP A 378 -28.57 4.86 24.38
C TRP A 378 -29.11 5.41 23.06
N LYS A 379 -29.13 6.74 22.88
CA LYS A 379 -29.52 7.41 21.64
C LYS A 379 -28.32 7.62 20.70
N LEU A 380 -27.10 7.46 21.19
CA LEU A 380 -25.89 7.55 20.39
C LEU A 380 -25.86 6.44 19.32
N PRO A 381 -25.27 6.72 18.14
CA PRO A 381 -25.20 5.74 17.07
C PRO A 381 -24.30 4.56 17.46
N LYS A 382 -24.62 3.39 16.92
CA LYS A 382 -23.73 2.23 17.02
C LYS A 382 -22.53 2.44 16.11
N VAL A 383 -21.35 2.07 16.59
CA VAL A 383 -20.11 2.11 15.80
C VAL A 383 -19.45 0.73 15.79
N ALA A 384 -18.84 0.38 14.66
CA ALA A 384 -17.99 -0.78 14.52
C ALA A 384 -16.53 -0.33 14.39
N ILE A 385 -15.62 -1.04 15.06
CA ILE A 385 -14.20 -0.69 15.14
C ILE A 385 -13.36 -1.84 14.62
N ASP A 386 -12.53 -1.55 13.62
CA ASP A 386 -11.52 -2.47 13.11
C ASP A 386 -10.12 -1.94 13.43
N GLY A 387 -9.28 -2.81 14.01
CA GLY A 387 -7.98 -2.46 14.57
C GLY A 387 -7.82 -2.88 16.05
N PRO A 388 -6.76 -2.38 16.71
CA PRO A 388 -5.87 -1.31 16.24
C PRO A 388 -4.84 -1.77 15.20
N PHE A 389 -4.30 -0.81 14.45
CA PHE A 389 -3.26 -1.01 13.45
C PHE A 389 -2.01 -0.20 13.79
N GLY A 390 -0.86 -0.84 13.65
CA GLY A 390 0.43 -0.26 14.03
C GLY A 390 0.95 0.82 13.08
N THR A 391 1.71 1.76 13.65
CA THR A 391 2.21 2.98 13.00
C THR A 391 3.65 3.26 13.43
N ALA A 392 4.41 4.01 12.65
CA ALA A 392 5.82 4.27 12.98
C ALA A 392 6.00 4.88 14.40
N SER A 393 5.00 5.63 14.87
CA SER A 393 4.90 6.27 16.18
C SER A 393 5.01 5.33 17.38
N GLU A 394 4.76 4.02 17.21
CA GLU A 394 5.00 3.03 18.28
C GLU A 394 6.47 2.97 18.72
N ASP A 395 7.40 3.29 17.82
CA ASP A 395 8.84 3.23 18.09
C ASP A 395 9.36 4.49 18.82
N VAL A 396 8.52 5.48 19.11
CA VAL A 396 8.93 6.76 19.75
C VAL A 396 9.72 6.52 21.04
N PHE A 397 9.24 5.62 21.91
CA PHE A 397 9.88 5.31 23.18
C PHE A 397 11.22 4.56 23.08
N ARG A 398 11.70 4.25 21.86
CA ARG A 398 12.94 3.51 21.61
C ARG A 398 14.10 4.41 21.18
N TYR A 399 13.87 5.72 21.16
CA TYR A 399 14.86 6.76 20.91
C TYR A 399 15.13 7.54 22.20
N GLU A 400 16.39 7.88 22.43
CA GLU A 400 16.79 8.68 23.61
C GLU A 400 16.28 10.12 23.47
N VAL A 401 16.37 10.66 22.25
CA VAL A 401 15.91 11.99 21.89
C VAL A 401 14.92 11.86 20.73
N VAL A 402 13.78 12.51 20.88
CA VAL A 402 12.69 12.44 19.91
C VAL A 402 12.33 13.83 19.43
N MET A 403 12.18 13.99 18.13
CA MET A 403 11.61 15.17 17.48
C MET A 403 10.26 14.81 16.88
N LEU A 404 9.17 15.30 17.46
CA LEU A 404 7.81 15.11 16.99
C LEU A 404 7.38 16.34 16.20
N VAL A 405 6.99 16.19 14.93
CA VAL A 405 6.53 17.28 14.08
C VAL A 405 5.12 16.99 13.60
N GLY A 406 4.14 17.75 14.11
CA GLY A 406 2.74 17.66 13.74
C GLY A 406 2.32 18.86 12.87
N ALA A 407 1.55 18.62 11.81
CA ALA A 407 0.97 19.68 11.00
C ALA A 407 -0.57 19.58 10.94
N GLY A 408 -1.27 20.65 11.35
CA GLY A 408 -2.74 20.67 11.44
C GLY A 408 -3.27 19.55 12.34
N ILE A 409 -4.25 18.77 11.85
CA ILE A 409 -4.80 17.60 12.56
C ILE A 409 -3.78 16.45 12.73
N GLY A 410 -2.66 16.49 12.01
CA GLY A 410 -1.56 15.52 12.17
C GLY A 410 -0.93 15.54 13.57
N VAL A 411 -1.38 16.40 14.48
CA VAL A 411 -0.98 16.37 15.89
C VAL A 411 -1.58 15.20 16.69
N THR A 412 -2.69 14.64 16.22
CA THR A 412 -3.45 13.58 16.90
C THR A 412 -2.65 12.36 17.40
N PRO A 413 -1.72 11.73 16.64
CA PRO A 413 -0.90 10.62 17.15
C PRO A 413 -0.03 11.04 18.34
N PHE A 414 0.44 12.29 18.34
CA PHE A 414 1.31 12.80 19.39
C PHE A 414 0.57 13.07 20.70
N ALA A 415 -0.76 13.27 20.66
CA ALA A 415 -1.58 13.35 21.88
C ALA A 415 -1.46 12.07 22.73
N SER A 416 -1.61 10.91 22.08
CA SER A 416 -1.50 9.60 22.74
C SER A 416 -0.10 9.38 23.30
N ILE A 417 0.93 9.77 22.55
CA ILE A 417 2.33 9.67 22.97
C ILE A 417 2.60 10.52 24.20
N LEU A 418 2.26 11.82 24.16
CA LEU A 418 2.53 12.75 25.26
C LEU A 418 1.78 12.37 26.54
N LYS A 419 0.55 11.87 26.43
CA LYS A 419 -0.20 11.31 27.56
C LYS A 419 0.46 10.05 28.13
N SER A 420 0.91 9.13 27.28
CA SER A 420 1.58 7.90 27.76
C SER A 420 2.94 8.19 28.41
N VAL A 421 3.69 9.18 27.89
CA VAL A 421 4.88 9.73 28.56
C VAL A 421 4.53 10.12 29.99
N TRP A 422 3.48 10.91 30.17
CA TRP A 422 3.01 11.36 31.48
C TRP A 422 2.68 10.18 32.40
N TYR A 423 1.89 9.20 31.94
CA TYR A 423 1.55 8.04 32.75
C TYR A 423 2.77 7.20 33.15
N LYS A 424 3.71 6.95 32.24
CA LYS A 424 4.89 6.10 32.48
C LYS A 424 5.94 6.77 33.36
N HIS A 425 6.39 7.96 32.99
CA HIS A 425 7.41 8.68 33.75
C HIS A 425 6.85 9.21 35.05
N ILE A 426 5.66 9.83 35.01
CA ILE A 426 5.26 10.70 36.10
C ILE A 426 4.38 9.98 37.10
N GLN A 427 3.43 9.15 36.66
CA GLN A 427 2.62 8.38 37.61
C GLN A 427 3.30 7.10 38.08
N LYS A 428 3.92 6.33 37.18
CA LYS A 428 4.45 4.99 37.50
C LYS A 428 5.96 4.94 37.77
N ASN A 429 6.66 6.07 37.64
CA ASN A 429 8.11 6.19 37.81
C ASN A 429 8.89 5.09 37.06
N GLN A 430 8.42 4.70 35.88
CA GLN A 430 9.11 3.73 35.04
C GLN A 430 10.24 4.44 34.31
N GLU A 431 11.43 3.85 34.34
CA GLU A 431 12.54 4.29 33.49
C GLU A 431 12.15 4.06 32.02
N VAL A 432 11.86 5.13 31.29
CA VAL A 432 11.66 5.08 29.84
C VAL A 432 12.96 5.51 29.18
N PHE A 433 13.33 4.83 28.10
CA PHE A 433 14.58 5.10 27.38
C PHE A 433 14.65 6.52 26.79
N THR A 434 13.49 7.11 26.47
CA THR A 434 13.39 8.49 25.97
C THR A 434 13.60 9.49 27.09
N LYS A 435 14.59 10.36 26.93
CA LYS A 435 15.00 11.38 27.92
C LYS A 435 14.55 12.79 27.56
N LYS A 436 14.37 13.09 26.26
CA LYS A 436 14.01 14.43 25.78
C LYS A 436 13.09 14.35 24.57
N ILE A 437 12.03 15.16 24.58
CA ILE A 437 11.09 15.31 23.47
C ILE A 437 11.08 16.76 23.01
N TYR A 438 11.36 16.98 21.73
CA TYR A 438 11.12 18.24 21.02
C TYR A 438 9.85 18.12 20.21
N PHE A 439 8.82 18.89 20.54
CA PHE A 439 7.52 18.84 19.89
C PHE A 439 7.26 20.12 19.10
N TYR A 440 7.11 20.00 17.78
CA TYR A 440 6.84 21.11 16.87
C TYR A 440 5.43 20.95 16.31
N TRP A 441 4.58 21.93 16.58
CA TRP A 441 3.22 21.94 16.03
C TRP A 441 3.04 23.09 15.06
N LEU A 442 2.82 22.77 13.79
CA LEU A 442 2.59 23.73 12.72
C LEU A 442 1.11 23.78 12.40
N CYS A 443 0.47 24.93 12.60
CA CYS A 443 -0.94 25.10 12.28
C CYS A 443 -1.17 26.31 11.37
N PRO A 444 -2.09 26.23 10.39
CA PRO A 444 -2.48 27.39 9.59
C PRO A 444 -3.57 28.24 10.24
N GLU A 445 -4.30 27.74 11.23
CA GLU A 445 -5.49 28.37 11.80
C GLU A 445 -5.42 28.33 13.33
N THR A 446 -5.85 29.41 14.00
CA THR A 446 -5.81 29.53 15.45
C THR A 446 -6.85 28.64 16.14
N GLU A 447 -8.02 28.47 15.55
CA GLU A 447 -9.10 27.64 16.09
C GLU A 447 -8.66 26.18 16.30
N ALA A 448 -7.79 25.66 15.44
CA ALA A 448 -7.28 24.30 15.56
C ALA A 448 -6.36 24.08 16.78
N PHE A 449 -5.98 25.14 17.50
CA PHE A 449 -5.16 25.04 18.70
C PHE A 449 -5.91 24.57 19.95
N GLU A 450 -7.21 24.86 20.06
CA GLU A 450 -7.92 24.83 21.35
C GLU A 450 -7.88 23.46 22.06
N TRP A 451 -8.35 22.38 21.43
CA TRP A 451 -8.46 21.08 22.13
C TRP A 451 -7.12 20.48 22.56
N PHE A 452 -6.04 20.79 21.83
CA PHE A 452 -4.71 20.24 22.12
C PHE A 452 -3.90 21.17 23.02
N ALA A 453 -4.19 22.47 23.01
CA ALA A 453 -3.61 23.43 23.95
C ALA A 453 -3.97 23.06 25.39
N ASP A 454 -5.22 22.67 25.66
CA ASP A 454 -5.65 22.17 26.97
C ASP A 454 -4.82 20.98 27.46
N LEU A 455 -4.51 20.04 26.55
CA LEU A 455 -3.65 18.90 26.86
C LEU A 455 -2.22 19.36 27.18
N LEU A 456 -1.64 20.26 26.40
CA LEU A 456 -0.30 20.79 26.64
C LEU A 456 -0.23 21.57 27.96
N GLN A 457 -1.25 22.37 28.28
CA GLN A 457 -1.30 23.15 29.50
C GLN A 457 -1.40 22.24 30.73
N SER A 458 -2.24 21.20 30.65
CA SER A 458 -2.32 20.17 31.68
C SER A 458 -0.98 19.44 31.85
N LEU A 459 -0.29 19.10 30.77
CA LEU A 459 1.01 18.42 30.84
C LEU A 459 2.10 19.34 31.42
N GLU A 460 2.11 20.61 31.05
CA GLU A 460 3.07 21.60 31.54
C GLU A 460 2.96 21.81 33.04
N GLY A 461 1.75 22.08 33.55
CA GLY A 461 1.52 22.27 34.98
C GLY A 461 1.98 21.06 35.79
N GLN A 462 1.62 19.87 35.31
CA GLN A 462 1.96 18.66 36.03
C GLN A 462 3.45 18.26 35.92
N MET A 463 4.14 18.58 34.82
CA MET A 463 5.60 18.39 34.69
C MET A 463 6.36 19.38 35.58
N ALA A 464 5.86 20.60 35.74
CA ALA A 464 6.43 21.60 36.64
C ALA A 464 6.35 21.14 38.10
N ASP A 465 5.21 20.59 38.53
CA ASP A 465 5.02 20.06 39.90
C ASP A 465 6.03 18.96 40.26
N LYS A 466 6.54 18.23 39.27
CA LYS A 466 7.50 17.13 39.44
C LYS A 466 8.95 17.52 39.13
N GLY A 467 9.23 18.79 38.81
CA GLY A 467 10.57 19.26 38.44
C GLY A 467 11.09 18.69 37.12
N MET A 468 10.22 18.25 36.22
CA MET A 468 10.56 17.65 34.92
C MET A 468 10.33 18.60 33.74
N THR A 469 10.51 19.91 33.96
CA THR A 469 10.28 20.94 32.93
C THR A 469 11.17 20.76 31.70
N ASP A 470 12.36 20.18 31.89
CA ASP A 470 13.30 19.94 30.79
C ASP A 470 12.98 18.70 29.95
N PHE A 471 11.97 17.90 30.30
CA PHE A 471 11.68 16.67 29.55
C PHE A 471 11.03 16.96 28.18
N LEU A 472 10.07 17.89 28.14
CA LEU A 472 9.28 18.24 26.96
C LEU A 472 9.53 19.70 26.59
N SER A 473 10.08 19.94 25.41
CA SER A 473 10.17 21.27 24.81
C SER A 473 9.22 21.33 23.63
N TYR A 474 8.19 22.17 23.72
CA TYR A 474 7.23 22.35 22.63
C TYR A 474 7.40 23.72 21.96
N ASN A 475 7.19 23.78 20.65
CA ASN A 475 7.21 25.00 19.85
C ASN A 475 6.00 25.01 18.92
N ILE A 476 5.15 26.02 19.07
CA ILE A 476 3.92 26.16 18.30
C ILE A 476 4.15 27.21 17.22
N TYR A 477 3.83 26.88 15.97
CA TYR A 477 4.02 27.74 14.81
C TYR A 477 2.69 28.03 14.11
N LEU A 478 2.32 29.31 14.06
CA LEU A 478 1.22 29.79 13.23
C LEU A 478 1.75 30.16 11.84
N THR A 479 1.42 29.30 10.86
CA THR A 479 2.00 29.35 9.50
C THR A 479 1.26 30.28 8.54
N ARG A 480 0.01 30.64 8.83
CA ARG A 480 -0.80 31.61 8.09
C ARG A 480 -1.26 32.66 9.09
N TRP A 481 -0.97 33.91 8.80
CA TRP A 481 -1.24 35.06 9.67
C TRP A 481 -1.53 36.27 8.79
N LYS A 482 -2.48 37.12 9.21
CA LYS A 482 -2.75 38.41 8.55
C LYS A 482 -1.94 39.50 9.27
N GLU A 483 -1.41 40.48 8.53
CA GLU A 483 -0.60 41.57 9.10
C GLU A 483 -1.33 42.38 10.19
N LYS A 484 -2.66 42.46 10.15
CA LYS A 484 -3.46 43.13 11.18
C LYS A 484 -3.52 42.37 12.51
N GLU A 485 -3.51 41.05 12.46
CA GLU A 485 -3.51 40.19 13.65
C GLU A 485 -2.12 40.24 14.33
N ALA A 486 -1.04 40.28 13.53
CA ALA A 486 0.34 40.46 13.99
C ALA A 486 0.56 41.68 14.92
N ALA A 487 -0.14 42.79 14.64
CA ALA A 487 -0.02 44.02 15.41
C ALA A 487 -0.63 43.90 16.80
N HIS A 488 -1.80 43.25 16.93
CA HIS A 488 -2.44 42.97 18.22
C HIS A 488 -1.57 42.05 19.10
N PHE A 489 -0.86 41.10 18.49
CA PHE A 489 -0.04 40.14 19.22
C PHE A 489 1.33 40.68 19.67
N ARG A 490 1.94 41.61 18.92
CA ARG A 490 3.18 42.28 19.35
C ARG A 490 2.97 43.09 20.64
N VAL A 491 1.79 43.68 20.81
CA VAL A 491 1.44 44.46 22.00
C VAL A 491 1.30 43.58 23.25
N HIS A 492 0.88 42.32 23.10
CA HIS A 492 0.78 41.36 24.20
C HIS A 492 2.01 40.44 24.36
N HIS A 493 3.12 40.74 23.69
CA HIS A 493 4.33 39.92 23.80
C HIS A 493 4.98 40.03 25.19
N GLU A 494 4.64 41.00 26.02
CA GLU A 494 5.14 41.12 27.40
C GLU A 494 4.33 40.31 28.42
N ALA A 495 3.22 39.69 28.02
CA ALA A 495 2.44 38.82 28.90
C ALA A 495 3.22 37.52 29.23
N GLU A 496 3.03 37.03 30.46
CA GLU A 496 3.68 35.81 30.97
C GLU A 496 3.21 34.54 30.23
N ASN A 497 1.94 34.51 29.84
CA ASN A 497 1.34 33.43 29.05
C ASN A 497 1.02 33.91 27.63
N ASP A 498 1.05 32.99 26.68
CA ASP A 498 0.69 33.21 25.29
C ASP A 498 -0.80 33.60 25.16
N PRO A 499 -1.13 34.70 24.47
CA PRO A 499 -2.51 35.18 24.39
C PRO A 499 -3.43 34.32 23.51
N ILE A 500 -2.88 33.39 22.72
CA ILE A 500 -3.65 32.51 21.82
C ILE A 500 -3.91 31.16 22.48
N THR A 501 -2.87 30.57 23.07
CA THR A 501 -2.90 29.20 23.59
C THR A 501 -2.97 29.12 25.11
N GLY A 502 -2.69 30.21 25.84
CA GLY A 502 -2.62 30.23 27.30
C GLY A 502 -1.41 29.50 27.89
N LEU A 503 -0.46 29.07 27.06
CA LEU A 503 0.75 28.34 27.43
C LEU A 503 1.91 29.28 27.79
N LYS A 504 2.91 28.81 28.54
CA LYS A 504 4.11 29.64 28.83
C LYS A 504 4.95 29.88 27.59
N GLN A 505 5.06 28.88 26.71
CA GLN A 505 5.78 29.04 25.44
C GLN A 505 4.93 29.86 24.47
N LYS A 506 5.51 30.95 23.95
CA LYS A 506 4.85 31.82 22.98
C LYS A 506 4.72 31.19 21.60
N THR A 507 3.61 31.47 20.94
CA THR A 507 3.37 31.07 19.55
C THR A 507 4.33 31.80 18.62
N LEU A 508 5.07 31.04 17.82
CA LEU A 508 6.01 31.53 16.81
C LEU A 508 5.30 31.71 15.47
N TYR A 509 5.73 32.70 14.67
CA TYR A 509 5.08 33.03 13.40
C TYR A 509 5.91 32.58 12.21
N GLY A 510 5.22 32.08 11.19
CA GLY A 510 5.84 31.60 9.97
C GLY A 510 6.25 30.13 10.05
N LYS A 511 7.30 29.76 9.30
CA LYS A 511 7.79 28.38 9.24
C LYS A 511 9.02 28.22 10.13
N PRO A 512 9.17 27.07 10.81
CA PRO A 512 10.39 26.76 11.55
C PRO A 512 11.61 26.82 10.64
N ASN A 513 12.71 27.39 11.13
CA ASN A 513 14.01 27.29 10.47
C ASN A 513 14.62 25.92 10.79
N TRP A 514 14.29 24.91 9.98
CA TRP A 514 14.73 23.54 10.23
C TRP A 514 16.26 23.39 10.24
N ASP A 515 17.02 24.20 9.50
CA ASP A 515 18.49 24.13 9.54
C ASP A 515 19.02 24.50 10.93
N HIS A 516 18.46 25.56 11.53
CA HIS A 516 18.81 25.99 12.87
C HIS A 516 18.40 24.95 13.94
N GLU A 517 17.16 24.45 13.87
CA GLU A 517 16.65 23.48 14.84
C GLU A 517 17.46 22.17 14.83
N PHE A 518 17.77 21.64 13.64
CA PHE A 518 18.57 20.43 13.52
C PHE A 518 20.01 20.64 13.98
N ALA A 519 20.62 21.79 13.68
CA ALA A 519 21.95 22.14 14.16
C ALA A 519 22.01 22.24 15.69
N SER A 520 20.99 22.87 16.30
CA SER A 520 20.86 23.02 17.75
C SER A 520 20.66 21.68 18.46
N ILE A 521 19.79 20.82 17.93
CA ILE A 521 19.57 19.48 18.50
C ILE A 521 20.84 18.62 18.35
N ALA A 522 21.54 18.73 17.22
CA ALA A 522 22.79 18.00 17.00
C ALA A 522 23.89 18.41 17.98
N SER A 523 24.00 19.70 18.32
CA SER A 523 25.01 20.18 19.28
C SER A 523 24.66 19.85 20.73
N GLN A 524 23.36 19.83 21.08
CA GLN A 524 22.90 19.51 22.44
C GLN A 524 22.99 18.02 22.77
N HIS A 525 22.91 17.13 21.77
CA HIS A 525 22.84 15.68 21.98
C HIS A 525 23.89 14.90 21.18
N PRO A 526 25.20 15.11 21.44
CA PRO A 526 26.26 14.39 20.73
C PRO A 526 26.18 12.88 20.99
N ARG A 527 26.60 12.07 20.00
CA ARG A 527 26.56 10.59 20.05
C ARG A 527 25.18 9.94 20.20
N SER A 528 24.11 10.72 20.05
CA SER A 528 22.73 10.23 20.17
C SER A 528 22.12 9.83 18.82
N LYS A 529 21.09 8.97 18.87
CA LYS A 529 20.20 8.70 17.73
C LYS A 529 18.89 9.44 17.95
N VAL A 530 18.63 10.46 17.14
CA VAL A 530 17.42 11.28 17.23
C VAL A 530 16.35 10.69 16.31
N GLY A 531 15.20 10.33 16.89
CA GLY A 531 14.04 9.87 16.12
C GLY A 531 13.19 11.06 15.67
N VAL A 532 13.09 11.29 14.37
CA VAL A 532 12.28 12.39 13.80
C VAL A 532 10.98 11.83 13.25
N PHE A 533 9.86 12.12 13.91
CA PHE A 533 8.53 11.63 13.55
C PHE A 533 7.71 12.76 12.95
N LEU A 534 7.23 12.57 11.73
CA LEU A 534 6.34 13.53 11.05
C LEU A 534 4.96 12.95 10.84
N CYS A 535 3.94 13.69 11.26
CA CYS A 535 2.58 13.51 10.78
C CYS A 535 2.08 14.82 10.15
N GLY A 536 2.06 14.86 8.81
CA GLY A 536 1.81 16.10 8.07
C GLY A 536 1.97 15.99 6.55
N PRO A 537 1.91 17.12 5.82
CA PRO A 537 1.84 17.13 4.37
C PRO A 537 3.13 16.60 3.71
N PRO A 538 3.04 15.96 2.52
CA PRO A 538 4.18 15.34 1.85
C PRO A 538 5.37 16.28 1.60
N LYS A 539 5.10 17.55 1.27
CA LYS A 539 6.14 18.57 1.04
C LYS A 539 6.98 18.82 2.31
N LEU A 540 6.35 18.87 3.47
CA LEU A 540 7.05 18.99 4.76
C LEU A 540 7.90 17.74 5.03
N GLY A 541 7.37 16.56 4.69
CA GLY A 541 8.12 15.30 4.78
C GLY A 541 9.39 15.27 3.95
N GLN A 542 9.34 15.73 2.70
CA GLN A 542 10.53 15.82 1.85
C GLN A 542 11.56 16.80 2.44
N SER A 543 11.12 17.93 2.98
CA SER A 543 11.98 18.90 3.64
C SER A 543 12.68 18.31 4.87
N LEU A 544 11.93 17.72 5.79
CA LEU A 544 12.50 17.12 7.01
C LEU A 544 13.39 15.92 6.71
N GLN A 545 13.03 15.10 5.73
CA GLN A 545 13.86 13.98 5.29
C GLN A 545 15.21 14.47 4.73
N LYS A 546 15.20 15.55 3.94
CA LYS A 546 16.44 16.18 3.45
C LYS A 546 17.30 16.66 4.63
N GLN A 547 16.70 17.30 5.62
CA GLN A 547 17.44 17.77 6.80
C GLN A 547 18.02 16.64 7.65
N CYS A 548 17.25 15.57 7.86
CA CYS A 548 17.75 14.37 8.55
C CYS A 548 18.99 13.80 7.85
N LEU A 549 19.02 13.80 6.51
CA LEU A 549 20.16 13.29 5.74
C LEU A 549 21.37 14.22 5.80
N SER A 550 21.16 15.55 5.74
CA SER A 550 22.21 16.57 5.80
C SER A 550 22.91 16.62 7.16
N TYR A 551 22.14 16.56 8.24
CA TYR A 551 22.64 16.70 9.62
C TYR A 551 22.99 15.36 10.29
N SER A 552 22.71 14.23 9.64
CA SER A 552 23.27 12.95 10.09
C SER A 552 24.76 12.92 9.82
N GLY A 553 25.56 12.56 10.82
CA GLY A 553 27.01 12.47 10.73
C GLY A 553 27.58 11.30 11.51
N ALA A 554 28.89 11.35 11.75
CA ALA A 554 29.56 10.38 12.63
C ALA A 554 29.14 10.55 14.10
N ASP A 555 28.84 11.79 14.52
CA ASP A 555 28.50 12.14 15.89
C ASP A 555 27.01 11.92 16.19
N VAL A 556 26.09 12.58 15.47
CA VAL A 556 24.64 12.44 15.68
C VAL A 556 23.97 11.80 14.46
N LYS A 557 22.99 10.91 14.69
CA LYS A 557 22.20 10.29 13.60
C LYS A 557 20.73 10.63 13.72
N PHE A 558 20.19 11.30 12.71
CA PHE A 558 18.76 11.59 12.60
C PHE A 558 18.05 10.52 11.78
N ILE A 559 17.07 9.87 12.39
CA ILE A 559 16.30 8.79 11.77
C ILE A 559 14.89 9.30 11.48
N PHE A 560 14.60 9.48 10.19
CA PHE A 560 13.30 9.97 9.74
C PHE A 560 12.25 8.86 9.70
N ASN A 561 11.12 9.11 10.34
CA ASN A 561 9.93 8.27 10.39
C ASN A 561 8.72 9.11 9.99
N LYS A 562 8.01 8.68 8.95
CA LYS A 562 6.84 9.41 8.44
C LYS A 562 5.57 8.60 8.70
N GLU A 563 4.60 9.24 9.34
CA GLU A 563 3.25 8.74 9.44
C GLU A 563 2.52 8.90 8.10
N ASN A 564 1.84 7.83 7.67
CA ASN A 564 1.02 7.82 6.47
C ASN A 564 -0.45 7.70 6.88
N PHE A 565 -1.09 8.84 7.17
CA PHE A 565 -2.55 8.94 7.32
C PHE A 565 -3.15 9.71 6.15
#